data_AF-A0A078I469-F1
#
_entry.id   AF-A0A078I469-F1
#
_cell.length_a   1.000
_cell.length_b   1.000
_cell.length_c   1.000
_cell.angle_alpha   90.00
_cell.angle_beta   90.00
_cell.angle_gamma   90.00
#
_symmetry.space_group_name_H-M   'P 1'
#
loop_
_entity.id
_entity.type
_entity.pdbx_description
1 polymer ?
#
loop_
_entity_poly.entity_id
_entity_poly.type
_entity_poly.pdbx_seq_one_letter_code
_entity_poly.pdbx_strand_id
1 'polypeptide(L)'
;MSLERLQAMRSLLKSEMEKSETFSLVLEKTGTKLQEINTKLLSLEADVKVEKWRSLPFSDHIRHTIAPISAALRVFATVQELERSLMSCKDVLGYVSDVKRLGEALKLLSSSCVLALTWLEETIQFLSENGMPEDHPCGLRFKTSIKLLKELQMSEARAYLTGGSLRTALENLETEFERILEEEEVLSESNMRKLKTIIKRLDAHCVPSYIKIRTRVIQKRFENGYLHKTITEDDNVQDIEGDIDQWRFDMEIAVKEIYEFESKLCYQVFEDIMYMMFHCVALEQ
;
A
#
# COMPACT_ATOMS: atom_id res chain seq x y z
N MET A 1 -2.78 32.53 -13.44
CA MET A 1 -3.33 31.53 -12.48
C MET A 1 -4.47 32.22 -11.72
N SER A 2 -5.74 31.80 -11.89
CA SER A 2 -6.88 32.55 -11.34
C SER A 2 -7.05 32.33 -9.83
N LEU A 3 -7.46 33.38 -9.11
CA LEU A 3 -7.73 33.36 -7.66
C LEU A 3 -8.74 32.27 -7.26
N GLU A 4 -9.70 31.97 -8.15
CA GLU A 4 -10.71 30.93 -7.98
C GLU A 4 -10.10 29.52 -7.98
N ARG A 5 -9.09 29.24 -8.82
CA ARG A 5 -8.36 27.97 -8.79
C ARG A 5 -7.61 27.77 -7.47
N LEU A 6 -7.02 28.83 -6.93
CA LEU A 6 -6.34 28.80 -5.63
C LEU A 6 -7.30 28.53 -4.47
N GLN A 7 -8.51 29.10 -4.51
CA GLN A 7 -9.55 28.81 -3.51
C GLN A 7 -10.09 27.38 -3.63
N ALA A 8 -10.29 26.87 -4.85
CA ALA A 8 -10.71 25.50 -5.08
C ALA A 8 -9.65 24.48 -4.62
N MET A 9 -8.36 24.75 -4.89
CA MET A 9 -7.27 23.91 -4.37
C MET A 9 -7.21 23.94 -2.84
N ARG A 10 -7.40 25.11 -2.22
CA ARG A 10 -7.40 25.25 -0.75
C ARG A 10 -8.58 24.51 -0.10
N SER A 11 -9.78 24.58 -0.68
CA SER A 11 -10.94 23.86 -0.16
C SER A 11 -10.77 22.35 -0.33
N LEU A 12 -10.21 21.91 -1.45
CA LEU A 12 -9.87 20.50 -1.69
C LEU A 12 -8.82 20.02 -0.68
N LEU A 13 -7.73 20.76 -0.48
CA LEU A 13 -6.68 20.42 0.48
C LEU A 13 -7.22 20.34 1.91
N LYS A 14 -8.10 21.27 2.28
CA LYS A 14 -8.75 21.28 3.59
C LYS A 14 -9.66 20.07 3.77
N SER A 15 -10.44 19.70 2.75
CA SER A 15 -11.27 18.51 2.76
C SER A 15 -10.44 17.22 2.86
N GLU A 16 -9.34 17.12 2.13
CA GLU A 16 -8.45 15.96 2.19
C GLU A 16 -7.70 15.88 3.53
N MET A 17 -7.34 17.02 4.12
CA MET A 17 -6.72 17.09 5.45
C MET A 17 -7.71 16.70 6.57
N GLU A 18 -8.95 17.18 6.50
CA GLU A 18 -10.03 16.78 7.42
C GLU A 18 -10.34 15.28 7.28
N LYS A 19 -10.34 14.73 6.06
CA LYS A 19 -10.42 13.27 5.86
C LYS A 19 -9.24 12.56 6.52
N SER A 20 -8.01 13.00 6.29
CA SER A 20 -6.80 12.42 6.92
C SER A 20 -6.83 12.45 8.45
N GLU A 21 -7.33 13.51 9.07
CA GLU A 21 -7.51 13.60 10.53
C GLU A 21 -8.60 12.65 11.04
N THR A 22 -9.74 12.57 10.35
CA THR A 22 -10.78 11.59 10.71
C THR A 22 -10.29 10.15 10.56
N PHE A 23 -9.41 9.86 9.59
CA PHE A 23 -8.76 8.57 9.45
C PHE A 23 -7.80 8.26 10.60
N SER A 24 -6.96 9.22 10.99
CA SER A 24 -6.04 9.08 12.12
C SER A 24 -6.78 8.78 13.43
N LEU A 25 -7.90 9.48 13.68
CA LEU A 25 -8.76 9.24 14.84
C LEU A 25 -9.46 7.88 14.79
N VAL A 26 -9.90 7.42 13.62
CA VAL A 26 -10.48 6.08 13.44
C VAL A 26 -9.43 4.99 13.67
N LEU A 27 -8.19 5.18 13.21
CA LEU A 27 -7.06 4.27 13.44
C LEU A 27 -6.69 4.21 14.93
N GLU A 28 -6.55 5.35 15.61
CA GLU A 28 -6.24 5.40 17.04
C GLU A 28 -7.36 4.76 17.89
N LYS A 29 -8.63 5.03 17.53
CA LYS A 29 -9.79 4.40 18.16
C LYS A 29 -9.87 2.89 17.90
N THR A 30 -9.41 2.44 16.74
CA THR A 30 -9.35 1.01 16.41
C THR A 30 -8.21 0.34 17.18
N GLY A 31 -7.04 0.98 17.28
CA GLY A 31 -5.89 0.49 18.05
C GLY A 31 -6.18 0.37 19.55
N THR A 32 -6.81 1.38 20.16
CA THR A 32 -7.20 1.38 21.58
C THR A 32 -8.24 0.30 21.90
N LYS A 33 -9.26 0.13 21.03
CA LYS A 33 -10.22 -0.97 21.14
C LYS A 33 -9.57 -2.35 21.04
N LEU A 34 -8.51 -2.49 20.26
CA LEU A 34 -7.85 -3.77 20.05
C LEU A 34 -6.91 -4.14 21.21
N GLN A 35 -6.29 -3.13 21.81
CA GLN A 35 -5.61 -3.28 23.08
C GLN A 35 -6.60 -3.69 24.19
N GLU A 36 -7.82 -3.15 24.17
CA GLU A 36 -8.91 -3.57 25.06
C GLU A 36 -9.32 -5.05 24.81
N ILE A 37 -9.39 -5.50 23.55
CA ILE A 37 -9.62 -6.92 23.19
C ILE A 37 -8.53 -7.80 23.77
N ASN A 38 -7.26 -7.47 23.53
CA ASN A 38 -6.13 -8.26 24.01
C ASN A 38 -6.15 -8.37 25.55
N THR A 39 -6.42 -7.27 26.24
CA THR A 39 -6.52 -7.23 27.70
C THR A 39 -7.67 -8.09 28.23
N LYS A 40 -8.85 -8.03 27.59
CA LYS A 40 -10.02 -8.83 27.97
C LYS A 40 -9.88 -10.32 27.64
N LEU A 41 -9.19 -10.67 26.56
CA LEU A 41 -8.90 -12.06 26.20
C LEU A 41 -7.81 -12.67 27.08
N LEU A 42 -6.77 -11.93 27.42
CA LEU A 42 -5.79 -12.36 28.42
C LEU A 42 -6.45 -12.54 29.80
N SER A 43 -7.38 -11.66 30.18
CA SER A 43 -8.21 -11.83 31.38
C SER A 43 -9.11 -13.06 31.30
N LEU A 44 -9.70 -13.37 30.14
CA LEU A 44 -10.51 -14.58 29.94
C LEU A 44 -9.66 -15.85 29.95
N GLU A 45 -8.47 -15.83 29.36
CA GLU A 45 -7.52 -16.94 29.38
C GLU A 45 -7.05 -17.22 30.81
N ALA A 46 -6.81 -16.16 31.61
CA ALA A 46 -6.54 -16.29 33.03
C ALA A 46 -7.74 -16.89 33.78
N ASP A 47 -8.96 -16.40 33.53
CA ASP A 47 -10.19 -16.91 34.14
C ASP A 47 -10.45 -18.39 33.81
N VAL A 48 -10.12 -18.85 32.59
CA VAL A 48 -10.28 -20.25 32.15
C VAL A 48 -9.18 -21.17 32.70
N LYS A 49 -7.98 -20.63 32.94
CA LYS A 49 -6.90 -21.35 33.65
C LYS A 49 -7.20 -21.53 35.14
N VAL A 50 -8.06 -20.70 35.73
CA VAL A 50 -8.56 -20.90 37.10
C VAL A 50 -9.48 -22.12 37.15
N GLU A 51 -9.34 -22.94 38.20
CA GLU A 51 -10.08 -24.18 38.48
C GLU A 51 -11.60 -24.09 38.38
N LYS A 52 -12.16 -22.87 38.37
CA LYS A 52 -13.59 -22.57 38.27
C LYS A 52 -14.26 -23.16 37.02
N TRP A 53 -13.49 -23.41 35.95
CA TRP A 53 -14.01 -23.96 34.69
C TRP A 53 -13.63 -25.42 34.46
N ARG A 54 -12.66 -25.98 35.20
CA ARG A 54 -12.20 -27.37 35.00
C ARG A 54 -13.26 -28.42 35.32
N SER A 55 -14.25 -28.07 36.15
CA SER A 55 -15.30 -28.99 36.61
C SER A 55 -16.61 -28.88 35.82
N LEU A 56 -16.71 -27.96 34.85
CA LEU A 56 -17.91 -27.78 34.04
C LEU A 56 -17.85 -28.65 32.77
N PRO A 57 -18.99 -29.22 32.30
CA PRO A 57 -19.04 -30.07 31.11
C PRO A 57 -18.60 -29.36 29.82
N PHE A 58 -18.44 -28.04 29.86
CA PHE A 58 -18.13 -27.18 28.72
C PHE A 58 -16.67 -26.74 28.65
N SER A 59 -15.84 -27.12 29.63
CA SER A 59 -14.46 -26.66 29.80
C SER A 59 -13.58 -26.89 28.58
N ASP A 60 -13.66 -28.10 28.01
CA ASP A 60 -12.83 -28.49 26.87
C ASP A 60 -13.21 -27.70 25.63
N HIS A 61 -14.50 -27.52 25.36
CA HIS A 61 -14.97 -26.78 24.21
C HIS A 61 -14.52 -25.30 24.28
N ILE A 62 -14.69 -24.66 25.45
CA ILE A 62 -14.21 -23.29 25.70
C ILE A 62 -12.70 -23.17 25.51
N ARG A 63 -11.92 -24.14 26.01
CA ARG A 63 -10.45 -24.15 25.89
C ARG A 63 -10.02 -24.25 24.42
N HIS A 64 -10.73 -25.03 23.62
CA HIS A 64 -10.44 -25.16 22.18
C HIS A 64 -10.73 -23.87 21.41
N THR A 65 -11.73 -23.09 21.80
CA THR A 65 -12.07 -21.78 21.19
C THR A 65 -11.01 -20.71 21.44
N ILE A 66 -10.31 -20.76 22.59
CA ILE A 66 -9.33 -19.73 22.96
C ILE A 66 -8.11 -19.73 22.04
N ALA A 67 -7.70 -20.90 21.55
CA ALA A 67 -6.48 -21.01 20.74
C ALA A 67 -6.58 -20.26 19.39
N PRO A 68 -7.63 -20.42 18.57
CA PRO A 68 -7.83 -19.63 17.35
C PRO A 68 -7.88 -18.11 17.61
N ILE A 69 -8.54 -17.69 18.69
CA ILE A 69 -8.63 -16.26 19.04
C ILE A 69 -7.25 -15.71 19.44
N SER A 70 -6.50 -16.45 20.26
CA SER A 70 -5.14 -16.09 20.64
C SER A 70 -4.21 -16.01 19.43
N ALA A 71 -4.37 -16.93 18.47
CA ALA A 71 -3.62 -16.89 17.22
C ALA A 71 -3.92 -15.60 16.41
N ALA A 72 -5.20 -15.23 16.24
CA ALA A 72 -5.59 -13.99 15.56
C ALA A 72 -4.99 -12.75 16.23
N LEU A 73 -5.00 -12.70 17.56
CA LEU A 73 -4.38 -11.58 18.30
C LEU A 73 -2.86 -11.50 18.14
N ARG A 74 -2.17 -12.64 18.10
CA ARG A 74 -0.72 -12.66 17.86
C ARG A 74 -0.38 -12.14 16.48
N VAL A 75 -1.12 -12.57 15.46
CA VAL A 75 -0.94 -12.07 14.09
C VAL A 75 -1.19 -10.56 14.04
N PHE A 76 -2.22 -10.07 14.74
CA PHE A 76 -2.47 -8.63 14.84
C PHE A 76 -1.31 -7.87 15.52
N ALA A 77 -0.75 -8.40 16.61
CA ALA A 77 0.41 -7.79 17.25
C ALA A 77 1.62 -7.70 16.30
N THR A 78 1.83 -8.73 15.47
CA THR A 78 2.86 -8.72 14.41
C THR A 78 2.57 -7.65 13.35
N VAL A 79 1.31 -7.45 12.95
CA VAL A 79 0.92 -6.35 12.04
C VAL A 79 1.33 -5.00 12.63
N GLN A 80 1.02 -4.74 13.91
CA GLN A 80 1.38 -3.48 14.56
C GLN A 80 2.90 -3.27 14.67
N GLU A 81 3.66 -4.35 14.88
CA GLU A 81 5.13 -4.29 14.89
C GLU A 81 5.70 -3.94 13.52
N LEU A 82 5.14 -4.52 12.46
CA LEU A 82 5.53 -4.20 11.08
C LEU A 82 5.17 -2.77 10.70
N GLU A 83 4.00 -2.27 11.10
CA GLU A 83 3.62 -0.87 10.91
C GLU A 83 4.60 0.09 11.59
N ARG A 84 5.02 -0.22 12.82
CA ARG A 84 6.06 0.55 13.54
C ARG A 84 7.42 0.48 12.85
N SER A 85 7.80 -0.69 12.32
CA SER A 85 9.04 -0.86 11.56
C SER A 85 9.06 0.07 10.34
N LEU A 86 7.96 0.09 9.57
CA LEU A 86 7.84 0.92 8.37
C LEU A 86 8.01 2.41 8.64
N MET A 87 7.53 2.92 9.79
CA MET A 87 7.72 4.33 10.15
C MET A 87 9.19 4.71 10.42
N SER A 88 10.05 3.73 10.72
CA SER A 88 11.44 3.94 11.11
C SER A 88 12.47 3.53 10.05
N CYS A 89 12.02 2.83 9.00
CA CYS A 89 12.90 2.26 7.99
C CYS A 89 13.41 3.33 7.02
N LYS A 90 14.74 3.42 6.89
CA LYS A 90 15.43 4.38 6.02
C LYS A 90 15.96 3.77 4.72
N ASP A 91 16.07 2.45 4.68
CA ASP A 91 16.59 1.73 3.52
C ASP A 91 15.43 1.25 2.63
N VAL A 92 15.52 1.53 1.32
CA VAL A 92 14.47 1.20 0.35
C VAL A 92 14.25 -0.32 0.25
N LEU A 93 15.33 -1.12 0.27
CA LEU A 93 15.21 -2.58 0.13
C LEU A 93 14.58 -3.21 1.38
N GLY A 94 15.01 -2.77 2.56
CA GLY A 94 14.38 -3.12 3.84
C GLY A 94 12.91 -2.71 3.88
N TYR A 95 12.59 -1.51 3.39
CA TYR A 95 11.22 -1.01 3.32
C TYR A 95 10.36 -1.91 2.42
N VAL A 96 10.80 -2.25 1.21
CA VAL A 96 10.05 -3.17 0.31
C VAL A 96 9.78 -4.52 0.99
N SER A 97 10.77 -5.08 1.68
CA SER A 97 10.62 -6.33 2.43
C SER A 97 9.57 -6.22 3.53
N ASP A 98 9.57 -5.15 4.31
CA ASP A 98 8.59 -4.92 5.38
C ASP A 98 7.18 -4.67 4.83
N VAL A 99 7.04 -3.95 3.70
CA VAL A 99 5.76 -3.77 3.00
C VAL A 99 5.21 -5.11 2.49
N LYS A 100 6.07 -6.00 2.02
CA LYS A 100 5.67 -7.37 1.64
C LYS A 100 5.17 -8.14 2.86
N ARG A 101 5.95 -8.17 3.94
CA ARG A 101 5.60 -8.87 5.20
C ARG A 101 4.31 -8.33 5.81
N LEU A 102 4.08 -7.01 5.76
CA LEU A 102 2.83 -6.40 6.22
C LEU A 102 1.64 -6.90 5.41
N GLY A 103 1.75 -6.93 4.08
CA GLY A 103 0.70 -7.46 3.21
C GLY A 103 0.38 -8.94 3.50
N GLU A 104 1.40 -9.77 3.72
CA GLU A 104 1.24 -11.18 4.10
C GLU A 104 0.60 -11.34 5.49
N ALA A 105 1.05 -10.55 6.47
CA ALA A 105 0.51 -10.58 7.83
C ALA A 105 -0.96 -10.13 7.87
N LEU A 106 -1.36 -9.13 7.08
CA LEU A 106 -2.76 -8.73 6.95
C LEU A 106 -3.62 -9.86 6.36
N LYS A 107 -3.17 -10.52 5.27
CA LYS A 107 -3.89 -11.68 4.70
C LYS A 107 -4.05 -12.82 5.71
N LEU A 108 -3.00 -13.08 6.49
CA LEU A 108 -3.03 -14.08 7.56
C LEU A 108 -3.99 -13.66 8.67
N LEU A 109 -4.03 -12.37 9.03
CA LEU A 109 -4.96 -11.83 10.02
C LEU A 109 -6.41 -12.03 9.56
N SER A 110 -6.72 -11.74 8.30
CA SER A 110 -8.05 -12.00 7.71
C SER A 110 -8.50 -13.43 7.93
N SER A 111 -7.65 -14.36 7.51
CA SER A 111 -7.90 -15.79 7.57
C SER A 111 -8.05 -16.26 9.02
N SER A 112 -7.22 -15.70 9.92
CA SER A 112 -7.25 -16.00 11.36
C SER A 112 -8.52 -15.47 12.02
N CYS A 113 -8.99 -14.29 11.63
CA CYS A 113 -10.24 -13.71 12.11
C CYS A 113 -11.46 -14.52 11.66
N VAL A 114 -11.50 -14.98 10.40
CA VAL A 114 -12.56 -15.88 9.90
C VAL A 114 -12.62 -17.13 10.76
N LEU A 115 -11.48 -17.78 10.97
CA LEU A 115 -11.41 -18.98 11.81
C LEU A 115 -11.89 -18.67 13.23
N ALA A 116 -11.32 -17.66 13.89
CA ALA A 116 -11.70 -17.29 15.25
C ALA A 116 -13.21 -16.99 15.41
N LEU A 117 -13.82 -16.37 14.40
CA LEU A 117 -15.26 -16.12 14.37
C LEU A 117 -16.07 -17.41 14.28
N THR A 118 -15.72 -18.31 13.36
CA THR A 118 -16.40 -19.61 13.23
C THR A 118 -16.37 -20.39 14.54
N TRP A 119 -15.19 -20.49 15.16
CA TRP A 119 -15.04 -21.19 16.44
C TRP A 119 -15.85 -20.54 17.56
N LEU A 120 -15.87 -19.20 17.64
CA LEU A 120 -16.67 -18.48 18.64
C LEU A 120 -18.18 -18.70 18.44
N GLU A 121 -18.65 -18.69 17.20
CA GLU A 121 -20.05 -18.92 16.85
C GLU A 121 -20.47 -20.37 17.17
N GLU A 122 -19.66 -21.36 16.79
CA GLU A 122 -19.84 -22.79 17.14
C GLU A 122 -19.87 -23.00 18.66
N THR A 123 -19.00 -22.30 19.38
CA THR A 123 -18.92 -22.39 20.85
C THR A 123 -20.18 -21.84 21.51
N ILE A 124 -20.69 -20.70 21.05
CA ILE A 124 -21.94 -20.14 21.57
C ILE A 124 -23.11 -21.08 21.27
N GLN A 125 -23.17 -21.63 20.06
CA GLN A 125 -24.20 -22.58 19.64
C GLN A 125 -24.18 -23.82 20.55
N PHE A 126 -23.01 -24.45 20.71
CA PHE A 126 -22.83 -25.60 21.60
C PHE A 126 -23.26 -25.30 23.03
N LEU A 127 -22.84 -24.17 23.59
CA LEU A 127 -23.21 -23.80 24.96
C LEU A 127 -24.72 -23.60 25.10
N SER A 128 -25.37 -22.98 24.12
CA SER A 128 -26.82 -22.78 24.10
C SER A 128 -27.57 -24.11 24.02
N GLU A 129 -27.13 -25.03 23.16
CA GLU A 129 -27.74 -26.36 22.99
C GLU A 129 -27.62 -27.22 24.24
N ASN A 130 -26.58 -27.00 25.04
CA ASN A 130 -26.36 -27.73 26.29
C ASN A 130 -26.90 -26.98 27.53
N GLY A 131 -27.82 -26.02 27.34
CA GLY A 131 -28.59 -25.42 28.43
C GLY A 131 -27.92 -24.25 29.15
N MET A 132 -26.88 -23.63 28.56
CA MET A 132 -26.33 -22.38 29.11
C MET A 132 -27.36 -21.24 28.94
N PRO A 133 -27.65 -20.46 30.01
CA PRO A 133 -28.51 -19.30 29.91
C PRO A 133 -28.00 -18.25 28.92
N GLU A 134 -28.92 -17.57 28.22
CA GLU A 134 -28.56 -16.59 27.19
C GLU A 134 -27.82 -15.35 27.74
N ASP A 135 -28.15 -14.97 28.99
CA ASP A 135 -27.56 -13.87 29.75
C ASP A 135 -26.31 -14.28 30.52
N HIS A 136 -25.84 -15.52 30.36
CA HIS A 136 -24.67 -16.00 31.06
C HIS A 136 -23.43 -15.16 30.68
N PRO A 137 -22.64 -14.67 31.67
CA PRO A 137 -21.52 -13.76 31.42
C PRO A 137 -20.49 -14.26 30.40
N CYS A 138 -20.29 -15.58 30.29
CA CYS A 138 -19.38 -16.17 29.30
C CYS A 138 -19.89 -16.00 27.86
N GLY A 139 -21.17 -16.30 27.63
CA GLY A 139 -21.80 -16.10 26.32
C GLY A 139 -21.76 -14.63 25.89
N LEU A 140 -21.99 -13.71 26.83
CA LEU A 140 -21.90 -12.26 26.57
C LEU A 140 -20.47 -11.83 26.21
N ARG A 141 -19.44 -12.39 26.86
CA ARG A 141 -18.03 -12.15 26.49
C ARG A 141 -17.72 -12.64 25.08
N PHE A 142 -18.16 -13.86 24.71
CA PHE A 142 -17.97 -14.37 23.35
C PHE A 142 -18.72 -13.55 22.30
N LYS A 143 -19.98 -13.16 22.54
CA LYS A 143 -20.75 -12.25 21.67
C LYS A 143 -20.01 -10.91 21.49
N THR A 144 -19.38 -10.40 22.54
CA THR A 144 -18.54 -9.19 22.48
C THR A 144 -17.29 -9.41 21.63
N SER A 145 -16.57 -10.53 21.81
CA SER A 145 -15.41 -10.90 20.98
C SER A 145 -15.77 -11.04 19.51
N ILE A 146 -16.92 -11.64 19.18
CA ILE A 146 -17.42 -11.74 17.80
C ILE A 146 -17.61 -10.36 17.19
N LYS A 147 -18.29 -9.45 17.89
CA LYS A 147 -18.49 -8.07 17.39
C LYS A 147 -17.16 -7.40 17.08
N LEU A 148 -16.19 -7.55 17.97
CA LEU A 148 -14.89 -6.91 17.84
C LEU A 148 -14.02 -7.53 16.73
N LEU A 149 -14.04 -8.86 16.57
CA LEU A 149 -13.35 -9.53 15.45
C LEU A 149 -13.99 -9.19 14.10
N LYS A 150 -15.32 -9.03 14.03
CA LYS A 150 -16.02 -8.52 12.84
C LYS A 150 -15.60 -7.08 12.52
N GLU A 151 -15.49 -6.22 13.53
CA GLU A 151 -14.94 -4.86 13.35
C GLU A 151 -13.50 -4.89 12.82
N LEU A 152 -12.64 -5.78 13.35
CA LEU A 152 -11.25 -5.95 12.92
C LEU A 152 -11.16 -6.44 11.47
N GLN A 153 -11.91 -7.48 11.09
CA GLN A 153 -11.98 -7.99 9.74
C GLN A 153 -12.42 -6.90 8.74
N MET A 154 -13.40 -6.09 9.11
CA MET A 154 -13.89 -4.97 8.30
C MET A 154 -12.89 -3.79 8.23
N SER A 155 -12.01 -3.64 9.22
CA SER A 155 -10.94 -2.64 9.21
C SER A 155 -9.79 -3.02 8.28
N GLU A 156 -9.50 -4.33 8.13
CA GLU A 156 -8.53 -4.84 7.17
C GLU A 156 -9.01 -4.64 5.72
N ALA A 157 -10.26 -4.98 5.42
CA ALA A 157 -10.86 -4.73 4.12
C ALA A 157 -10.81 -3.23 3.75
N ARG A 158 -10.98 -2.33 4.73
CA ARG A 158 -10.82 -0.89 4.55
C ARG A 158 -9.37 -0.45 4.38
N ALA A 159 -8.42 -1.09 5.07
CA ALA A 159 -7.00 -0.81 4.92
C ALA A 159 -6.50 -1.10 3.50
N TYR A 160 -7.01 -2.16 2.87
CA TYR A 160 -6.74 -2.50 1.47
C TYR A 160 -7.40 -1.51 0.48
N LEU A 161 -8.61 -1.02 0.76
CA LEU A 161 -9.43 -0.31 -0.23
C LEU A 161 -9.41 1.22 -0.10
N THR A 162 -9.11 1.82 1.06
CA THR A 162 -9.47 3.23 1.31
C THR A 162 -8.54 4.05 2.22
N GLY A 163 -7.32 3.60 2.52
CA GLY A 163 -6.30 4.43 3.20
C GLY A 163 -5.74 3.86 4.51
N GLY A 164 -5.28 2.61 4.51
CA GLY A 164 -4.53 2.02 5.63
C GLY A 164 -3.01 2.05 5.42
N SER A 165 -2.25 1.69 6.46
CA SER A 165 -0.77 1.70 6.50
C SER A 165 -0.12 1.00 5.30
N LEU A 166 -0.70 -0.11 4.81
CA LEU A 166 -0.20 -0.82 3.64
C LEU A 166 -0.33 0.01 2.35
N ARG A 167 -1.47 0.71 2.17
CA ARG A 167 -1.70 1.55 1.00
C ARG A 167 -0.73 2.75 0.99
N THR A 168 -0.61 3.44 2.12
CA THR A 168 0.37 4.53 2.27
C THR A 168 1.79 4.03 1.99
N ALA A 169 2.13 2.82 2.44
CA ALA A 169 3.45 2.27 2.17
C ALA A 169 3.67 1.91 0.68
N LEU A 170 2.63 1.47 -0.03
CA LEU A 170 2.68 1.27 -1.49
C LEU A 170 2.81 2.61 -2.23
N GLU A 171 2.07 3.64 -1.83
CA GLU A 171 2.16 5.00 -2.40
C GLU A 171 3.57 5.61 -2.17
N ASN A 172 4.20 5.32 -1.02
CA ASN A 172 5.59 5.70 -0.77
C ASN A 172 6.57 4.97 -1.69
N LEU A 173 6.34 3.67 -1.95
CA LEU A 173 7.14 2.90 -2.91
C LEU A 173 6.98 3.42 -4.33
N GLU A 174 5.76 3.80 -4.73
CA GLU A 174 5.50 4.48 -5.99
C GLU A 174 6.29 5.78 -6.06
N THR A 175 6.21 6.63 -5.03
CA THR A 175 6.95 7.90 -4.97
C THR A 175 8.46 7.70 -5.10
N GLU A 176 9.03 6.71 -4.42
CA GLU A 176 10.46 6.40 -4.50
C GLU A 176 10.84 5.82 -5.88
N PHE A 177 9.97 5.01 -6.47
CA PHE A 177 10.11 4.56 -7.86
C PHE A 177 10.15 5.74 -8.83
N GLU A 178 9.23 6.69 -8.67
CA GLU A 178 9.22 7.90 -9.50
C GLU A 178 10.51 8.70 -9.34
N ARG A 179 10.94 8.92 -8.09
CA ARG A 179 12.17 9.64 -7.75
C ARG A 179 13.39 9.04 -8.45
N ILE A 180 13.56 7.71 -8.38
CA ILE A 180 14.71 7.02 -8.99
C ILE A 180 14.67 7.15 -10.52
N LEU A 181 13.48 7.06 -11.13
CA LEU A 181 13.33 7.22 -12.58
C LEU A 181 13.63 8.63 -13.08
N GLU A 182 13.66 9.64 -12.22
CA GLU A 182 14.04 11.01 -12.58
C GLU A 182 15.54 11.29 -12.43
N GLU A 183 16.29 10.41 -11.77
CA GLU A 183 17.73 10.60 -11.57
C GLU A 183 18.52 10.44 -12.88
N GLU A 184 19.57 11.24 -13.06
CA GLU A 184 20.50 11.10 -14.20
C GLU A 184 21.22 9.74 -14.16
N GLU A 185 21.58 9.27 -12.97
CA GLU A 185 22.24 7.97 -12.74
C GLU A 185 21.22 6.83 -12.54
N VAL A 186 20.08 6.85 -13.25
CA VAL A 186 19.05 5.80 -13.15
C VAL A 186 19.60 4.39 -13.43
N LEU A 187 20.60 4.27 -14.32
CA LEU A 187 21.27 3.01 -14.66
C LEU A 187 22.34 2.56 -13.65
N SER A 188 22.54 3.28 -12.54
CA SER A 188 23.48 2.83 -11.51
C SER A 188 23.06 1.48 -10.93
N GLU A 189 24.03 0.65 -10.53
CA GLU A 189 23.74 -0.69 -10.00
C GLU A 189 22.79 -0.64 -8.79
N SER A 190 22.96 0.38 -7.94
CA SER A 190 22.11 0.64 -6.77
C SER A 190 20.68 0.95 -7.17
N ASN A 191 20.48 1.88 -8.11
CA ASN A 191 19.15 2.29 -8.57
C ASN A 191 18.44 1.17 -9.31
N MET A 192 19.14 0.45 -10.18
CA MET A 192 18.59 -0.71 -10.88
C MET A 192 18.13 -1.80 -9.91
N ARG A 193 18.91 -2.07 -8.86
CA ARG A 193 18.52 -3.03 -7.81
C ARG A 193 17.26 -2.59 -7.07
N LYS A 194 17.16 -1.30 -6.72
CA LYS A 194 15.96 -0.73 -6.07
C LYS A 194 14.74 -0.81 -6.99
N LEU A 195 14.85 -0.35 -8.24
CA LEU A 195 13.77 -0.38 -9.23
C LEU A 195 13.23 -1.80 -9.43
N LYS A 196 14.10 -2.79 -9.70
CA LYS A 196 13.69 -4.19 -9.85
C LYS A 196 12.95 -4.72 -8.62
N THR A 197 13.40 -4.32 -7.43
CA THR A 197 12.80 -4.76 -6.17
C THR A 197 11.44 -4.11 -5.93
N ILE A 198 11.30 -2.81 -6.23
CA ILE A 198 10.03 -2.08 -6.13
C ILE A 198 9.02 -2.60 -7.16
N ILE A 199 9.44 -2.85 -8.40
CA ILE A 199 8.57 -3.40 -9.46
C ILE A 199 8.03 -4.77 -9.07
N LYS A 200 8.85 -5.64 -8.51
CA LYS A 200 8.37 -6.95 -7.99
C LYS A 200 7.29 -6.79 -6.91
N ARG A 201 7.24 -5.63 -6.24
CA ARG A 201 6.23 -5.33 -5.22
C ARG A 201 4.98 -4.65 -5.76
N LEU A 202 5.13 -3.73 -6.72
CA LEU A 202 4.04 -2.96 -7.34
C LEU A 202 3.40 -3.70 -8.52
N ASP A 203 4.09 -4.67 -9.11
CA ASP A 203 3.65 -5.44 -10.27
C ASP A 203 3.28 -4.53 -11.48
N ALA A 204 2.33 -4.95 -12.33
CA ALA A 204 1.99 -4.26 -13.58
C ALA A 204 1.54 -2.80 -13.42
N HIS A 205 1.21 -2.38 -12.20
CA HIS A 205 0.78 -1.02 -11.89
C HIS A 205 1.87 0.04 -12.13
N CYS A 206 3.14 -0.37 -12.21
CA CYS A 206 4.25 0.58 -12.44
C CYS A 206 4.42 1.03 -13.91
N VAL A 207 3.87 0.31 -14.89
CA VAL A 207 4.11 0.59 -16.33
C VAL A 207 3.61 1.98 -16.74
N PRO A 208 2.36 2.40 -16.43
CA PRO A 208 1.89 3.74 -16.80
C PRO A 208 2.70 4.86 -16.16
N SER A 209 3.10 4.69 -14.89
CA SER A 209 3.94 5.66 -14.18
C SER A 209 5.35 5.72 -14.79
N TYR A 210 5.94 4.57 -15.12
CA TYR A 210 7.24 4.50 -15.80
C TYR A 210 7.23 5.32 -17.09
N ILE A 211 6.28 5.04 -17.99
CA ILE A 211 6.17 5.73 -19.27
C ILE A 211 6.00 7.23 -19.05
N LYS A 212 5.03 7.62 -18.22
CA LYS A 212 4.75 9.03 -17.91
C LYS A 212 5.99 9.78 -17.44
N ILE A 213 6.77 9.18 -16.53
CA ILE A 213 7.93 9.83 -15.93
C ILE A 213 9.09 9.91 -16.92
N ARG A 214 9.39 8.81 -17.62
CA ARG A 214 10.46 8.81 -18.63
C ARG A 214 10.14 9.75 -19.79
N THR A 215 8.89 9.78 -20.27
CA THR A 215 8.44 10.78 -21.24
C THR A 215 8.68 12.21 -20.73
N ARG A 216 8.35 12.50 -19.46
CA ARG A 216 8.63 13.82 -18.86
C ARG A 216 10.12 14.14 -18.81
N VAL A 217 10.96 13.17 -18.45
CA VAL A 217 12.43 13.34 -18.41
C VAL A 217 12.97 13.66 -19.81
N ILE A 218 12.51 12.93 -20.83
CA ILE A 218 12.88 13.16 -22.24
C ILE A 218 12.40 14.54 -22.71
N GLN A 219 11.15 14.90 -22.43
CA GLN A 219 10.57 16.19 -22.81
C GLN A 219 11.36 17.37 -22.26
N LYS A 220 11.75 17.33 -20.98
CA LYS A 220 12.59 18.38 -20.36
C LYS A 220 13.94 18.56 -21.06
N ARG A 221 14.48 17.50 -21.66
CA ARG A 221 15.74 17.56 -22.43
C ARG A 221 15.58 18.30 -23.77
N PHE A 222 14.33 18.39 -24.28
CA PHE A 222 13.98 19.03 -25.55
C PHE A 222 13.04 20.23 -25.38
N GLU A 223 12.89 20.80 -24.17
CA GLU A 223 12.15 22.05 -23.97
C GLU A 223 12.88 23.22 -24.66
N ASN A 224 12.74 23.27 -25.98
CA ASN A 224 13.43 24.20 -26.86
C ASN A 224 12.45 25.20 -27.47
N GLY A 225 12.84 26.49 -27.48
CA GLY A 225 11.97 27.59 -27.88
C GLY A 225 11.50 27.55 -29.34
N TYR A 226 12.25 26.91 -30.24
CA TYR A 226 11.90 26.83 -31.66
C TYR A 226 10.62 26.01 -31.92
N LEU A 227 10.29 25.04 -31.07
CA LEU A 227 9.07 24.22 -31.17
C LEU A 227 7.78 25.02 -30.90
N HIS A 228 7.91 26.18 -30.24
CA HIS A 228 6.79 27.06 -29.89
C HIS A 228 6.80 28.37 -30.69
N LYS A 229 7.75 28.53 -31.61
CA LYS A 229 7.87 29.72 -32.44
C LYS A 229 6.78 29.71 -33.50
N THR A 230 6.00 30.79 -33.57
CA THR A 230 5.04 31.00 -34.65
C THR A 230 5.75 31.75 -35.75
N ILE A 231 5.81 31.17 -36.95
CA ILE A 231 6.43 31.83 -38.11
C ILE A 231 5.52 32.99 -38.54
N THR A 232 6.08 34.17 -38.69
CA THR A 232 5.43 35.43 -39.04
C THR A 232 6.10 36.05 -40.27
N GLU A 233 5.46 37.06 -40.86
CA GLU A 233 6.01 37.78 -42.04
C GLU A 233 7.32 38.54 -41.71
N ASP A 234 7.61 38.76 -40.43
CA ASP A 234 8.80 39.44 -39.92
C ASP A 234 10.00 38.50 -39.70
N ASP A 235 9.79 37.17 -39.71
CA ASP A 235 10.88 36.19 -39.54
C ASP A 235 11.77 36.15 -40.79
N ASN A 236 13.07 36.36 -40.59
CA ASN A 236 14.02 36.32 -41.70
C ASN A 236 14.44 34.87 -42.01
N VAL A 237 14.93 34.63 -43.23
CA VAL A 237 15.34 33.28 -43.70
C VAL A 237 16.44 32.67 -42.81
N GLN A 238 17.35 33.48 -42.28
CA GLN A 238 18.44 33.00 -41.42
C GLN A 238 17.94 32.52 -40.05
N ASP A 239 16.90 33.15 -39.50
CA ASP A 239 16.27 32.72 -38.25
C ASP A 239 15.61 31.34 -38.41
N ILE A 240 14.97 31.11 -39.58
CA ILE A 240 14.35 29.83 -39.91
C ILE A 240 15.40 28.75 -40.19
N GLU A 241 16.50 29.07 -40.88
CA GLU A 241 17.62 28.15 -41.11
C GLU A 241 18.26 27.72 -39.77
N GLY A 242 18.44 28.65 -38.83
CA GLY A 242 18.92 28.34 -37.48
C GLY A 242 17.98 27.39 -36.71
N ASP A 243 16.66 27.60 -36.80
CA ASP A 243 15.66 26.72 -36.20
C ASP A 243 15.66 25.30 -36.83
N ILE A 244 15.87 25.20 -38.16
CA ILE A 244 15.99 23.92 -38.89
C ILE A 244 17.26 23.16 -38.48
N ASP A 245 18.39 23.86 -38.36
CA ASP A 245 19.66 23.25 -37.94
C ASP A 245 19.57 22.73 -36.50
N GLN A 246 18.93 23.50 -35.61
CA GLN A 246 18.67 23.05 -34.24
C GLN A 246 17.74 21.83 -34.20
N TRP A 247 16.65 21.84 -35.00
CA TRP A 247 15.76 20.68 -35.11
C TRP A 247 16.49 19.43 -35.62
N ARG A 248 17.35 19.58 -36.63
CA ARG A 248 18.16 18.46 -37.17
C ARG A 248 19.07 17.89 -36.09
N PHE A 249 19.75 18.74 -35.34
CA PHE A 249 20.62 18.32 -34.25
C PHE A 249 19.86 17.59 -33.14
N ASP A 250 18.71 18.11 -32.73
CA ASP A 250 17.85 17.48 -31.72
C ASP A 250 17.33 16.12 -32.18
N MET A 251 16.98 15.97 -33.46
CA MET A 251 16.58 14.68 -34.04
C MET A 251 17.70 13.65 -34.03
N GLU A 252 18.95 14.08 -34.29
CA GLU A 252 20.10 13.20 -34.20
C GLU A 252 20.32 12.69 -32.77
N ILE A 253 20.19 13.57 -31.76
CA ILE A 253 20.24 13.20 -30.34
C ILE A 253 19.07 12.26 -29.98
N ALA A 254 17.86 12.56 -30.43
CA ALA A 254 16.67 11.77 -30.12
C ALA A 254 16.83 10.31 -30.58
N VAL A 255 17.30 10.11 -31.81
CA VAL A 255 17.44 8.78 -32.39
C VAL A 255 18.68 8.05 -31.86
N LYS A 256 19.84 8.72 -31.78
CA LYS A 256 21.10 8.03 -31.44
C LYS A 256 21.30 7.84 -29.95
N GLU A 257 20.92 8.82 -29.14
CA GLU A 257 21.22 8.79 -27.71
C GLU A 257 20.01 8.36 -26.89
N ILE A 258 18.86 8.99 -27.13
CA ILE A 258 17.70 8.81 -26.24
C ILE A 258 17.01 7.49 -26.49
N TYR A 259 16.74 7.15 -27.75
CA TYR A 259 16.11 5.87 -28.07
C TYR A 259 16.97 4.68 -27.57
N GLU A 260 18.27 4.70 -27.82
CA GLU A 260 19.18 3.64 -27.35
C GLU A 260 19.21 3.56 -25.81
N PHE A 261 19.27 4.72 -25.14
CA PHE A 261 19.26 4.78 -23.68
C PHE A 261 17.95 4.25 -23.08
N GLU A 262 16.81 4.71 -23.56
CA GLU A 262 15.48 4.32 -23.05
C GLU A 262 15.17 2.86 -23.37
N SER A 263 15.55 2.37 -24.54
CA SER A 263 15.43 0.96 -24.90
C SER A 263 16.23 0.09 -23.92
N LYS A 264 17.48 0.46 -23.64
CA LYS A 264 18.32 -0.23 -22.65
C LYS A 264 17.75 -0.14 -21.25
N LEU A 265 17.31 1.03 -20.81
CA LEU A 265 16.71 1.23 -19.49
C LEU A 265 15.46 0.36 -19.32
N CYS A 266 14.55 0.43 -20.28
CA CYS A 266 13.31 -0.36 -20.27
C CYS A 266 13.61 -1.86 -20.18
N TYR A 267 14.54 -2.36 -21.01
CA TYR A 267 14.98 -3.75 -20.97
C TYR A 267 15.51 -4.13 -19.58
N GLN A 268 16.40 -3.32 -19.01
CA GLN A 268 17.02 -3.64 -17.72
C GLN A 268 16.03 -3.55 -16.56
N VAL A 269 15.07 -2.61 -16.61
CA VAL A 269 14.07 -2.40 -15.55
C VAL A 269 13.05 -3.55 -15.53
N PHE A 270 12.63 -4.02 -16.71
CA PHE A 270 11.58 -5.03 -16.86
C PHE A 270 12.08 -6.42 -17.30
N GLU A 271 13.39 -6.69 -17.21
CA GLU A 271 14.03 -7.93 -17.67
C GLU A 271 13.33 -9.20 -17.15
N ASP A 272 12.93 -9.21 -15.88
CA ASP A 272 12.27 -10.34 -15.22
C ASP A 272 10.78 -10.48 -15.59
N ILE A 273 10.24 -9.53 -16.38
CA ILE A 273 8.81 -9.38 -16.66
C ILE A 273 8.57 -9.03 -18.14
N MET A 274 8.92 -9.98 -19.00
CA MET A 274 8.94 -9.83 -20.47
C MET A 274 7.62 -9.32 -21.08
N TYR A 275 6.46 -9.58 -20.48
CA TYR A 275 5.17 -9.08 -20.98
C TYR A 275 4.95 -7.58 -20.74
N MET A 276 5.56 -6.99 -19.71
CA MET A 276 5.49 -5.56 -19.44
C MET A 276 6.37 -4.75 -20.39
N MET A 277 7.48 -5.34 -20.84
CA MET A 277 8.37 -4.73 -21.84
C MET A 277 7.63 -4.39 -23.14
N PHE A 278 6.77 -5.29 -23.62
CA PHE A 278 5.95 -5.03 -24.81
C PHE A 278 4.95 -3.89 -24.61
N HIS A 279 4.43 -3.68 -23.39
CA HIS A 279 3.51 -2.58 -23.10
C HIS A 279 4.23 -1.22 -23.04
N CYS A 280 5.48 -1.19 -22.60
CA CYS A 280 6.30 0.03 -22.63
C CYS A 280 6.63 0.49 -24.06
N VAL A 281 6.85 -0.45 -24.98
CA VAL A 281 7.22 -0.16 -26.37
C VAL A 281 6.00 0.01 -27.29
N ALA A 282 4.87 -0.65 -27.00
CA ALA A 282 3.67 -0.62 -27.85
C ALA A 282 2.79 0.63 -27.65
N LEU A 283 3.03 1.46 -26.63
CA LEU A 283 2.31 2.73 -26.43
C LEU A 283 2.84 3.89 -27.29
N GLU A 284 3.76 3.61 -28.22
CA GLU A 284 4.23 4.53 -29.26
C GLU A 284 3.54 4.32 -30.64
N GLN A 285 2.48 3.50 -30.71
CA GLN A 285 1.60 3.36 -31.89
C GLN A 285 0.18 3.88 -31.63
#